data_AF-A0A9E4TJ53-F1
#
_entry.id   AF-A0A9E4TJ53-F1
#
_cell.length_a   1.000
_cell.length_b   1.000
_cell.length_c   1.000
_cell.angle_alpha   90.00
_cell.angle_beta   90.00
_cell.angle_gamma   90.00
#
_symmetry.space_group_name_H-M   'P 1'
#
loop_
_entity.id
_entity.type
_entity.pdbx_description
1 polymer ?
#
loop_
_entity_poly.entity_id
_entity_poly.type
_entity_poly.pdbx_seq_one_letter_code
_entity_poly.pdbx_strand_id
1 'polypeptide(L)'
;MAIASSWLGFVIGLSIGWLPIVAAPAFFLFGLAFYSAWAYQRGTRDGFGAHTELVPSENIGLASVGWGLALFVPILAFYAIVHLPTIWYKHGLVVGARMTEAPASPHWTIIRFASIVAAVAVIAAAFMPWVKAEVFFFSISINGMDRDGPYTAALGVAIIVAILASVYTRLASRHAFTAVAVFGAAIALIGFLTWIDVQGAVDVDGSELEALPFVSVSPQSGLVLTTIAGAIAATLGLAGIRLDAPPPKRNG
;
A
#
# COMPACT_ATOMS: atom_id res chain seq x y z
N MET A 1 -5.59 -12.93 38.58
CA MET A 1 -6.03 -12.11 37.42
C MET A 1 -5.12 -10.91 37.10
N ALA A 2 -4.42 -10.29 38.07
CA ALA A 2 -3.58 -9.11 37.81
C ALA A 2 -2.23 -9.35 37.08
N ILE A 3 -1.79 -10.61 36.92
CA ILE A 3 -0.48 -10.93 36.31
C ILE A 3 -0.58 -11.13 34.78
N ALA A 4 -1.77 -11.46 34.27
CA ALA A 4 -1.99 -11.65 32.83
C ALA A 4 -2.10 -10.32 32.06
N SER A 5 -2.58 -9.26 32.71
CA SER A 5 -2.72 -7.93 32.09
C SER A 5 -1.39 -7.19 31.90
N SER A 6 -0.39 -7.43 32.76
CA SER A 6 0.94 -6.80 32.64
C SER A 6 1.79 -7.43 31.55
N TRP A 7 1.68 -8.74 31.33
CA TRP A 7 2.36 -9.45 30.24
C TRP A 7 1.83 -9.07 28.86
N LEU A 8 0.50 -8.91 28.71
CA LEU A 8 -0.09 -8.48 27.45
C LEU A 8 0.33 -7.04 27.09
N GLY A 9 0.35 -6.13 28.08
CA GLY A 9 0.82 -4.75 27.89
C GLY A 9 2.31 -4.66 27.54
N PHE A 10 3.14 -5.55 28.09
CA PHE A 10 4.56 -5.61 27.78
C PHE A 10 4.84 -6.16 26.37
N VAL A 11 4.11 -7.19 25.93
CA VAL A 11 4.23 -7.75 24.58
C VAL A 11 3.72 -6.77 23.52
N ILE A 12 2.64 -6.04 23.80
CA ILE A 12 2.10 -4.98 22.92
C ILE A 12 3.04 -3.76 22.89
N GLY A 13 3.63 -3.38 24.02
CA GLY A 13 4.61 -2.29 24.09
C GLY A 13 5.91 -2.59 23.33
N LEU A 14 6.40 -3.83 23.42
CA LEU A 14 7.59 -4.27 22.68
C LEU A 14 7.35 -4.40 21.19
N SER A 15 6.14 -4.77 20.74
CA SER A 15 5.84 -4.91 19.32
C SER A 15 5.63 -3.58 18.59
N ILE A 16 5.27 -2.50 19.30
CA ILE A 16 5.08 -1.16 18.70
C ILE A 16 6.38 -0.35 18.67
N GLY A 17 7.31 -0.58 19.62
CA GLY A 17 8.53 0.23 19.77
C GLY A 17 9.54 0.15 18.61
N TRP A 18 9.61 -0.97 17.89
CA TRP A 18 10.53 -1.14 16.75
C TRP A 18 9.93 -0.68 15.41
N LEU A 19 8.62 -0.49 15.34
CA LEU A 19 7.93 -0.09 14.11
C LEU A 19 8.44 1.25 13.54
N PRO A 20 8.65 2.32 14.34
CA PRO A 20 9.22 3.57 13.83
C PRO A 20 10.64 3.41 13.26
N ILE A 21 11.42 2.48 13.82
CA ILE A 21 12.81 2.21 13.41
C ILE A 21 12.84 1.57 12.02
N VAL A 22 11.86 0.74 11.67
CA VAL A 22 11.73 0.12 10.34
C VAL A 22 10.98 1.02 9.36
N ALA A 23 9.96 1.74 9.85
CA ALA A 23 9.14 2.62 9.04
C ALA A 23 9.91 3.85 8.51
N ALA A 24 10.82 4.43 9.30
CA ALA A 24 11.58 5.61 8.88
C ALA A 24 12.51 5.33 7.67
N PRO A 25 13.38 4.30 7.68
CA PRO A 25 14.19 3.95 6.51
C PRO A 25 13.34 3.58 5.31
N ALA A 26 12.24 2.84 5.52
CA ALA A 26 11.31 2.52 4.46
C ALA A 26 10.74 3.79 3.81
N PHE A 27 10.30 4.77 4.62
CA PHE A 27 9.80 6.05 4.12
C PHE A 27 10.83 6.79 3.26
N PHE A 28 12.10 6.87 3.68
CA PHE A 28 13.16 7.52 2.90
C PHE A 28 13.49 6.77 1.61
N LEU A 29 13.55 5.43 1.66
CA LEU A 29 13.75 4.61 0.46
C LEU A 29 12.59 4.75 -0.53
N PHE A 30 11.35 4.73 -0.04
CA PHE A 30 10.16 4.96 -0.85
C PHE A 30 10.15 6.37 -1.45
N GLY A 31 10.45 7.39 -0.66
CA GLY A 31 10.52 8.78 -1.13
C GLY A 31 11.60 8.97 -2.19
N LEU A 32 12.80 8.41 -2.00
CA LEU A 32 13.89 8.48 -2.96
C LEU A 32 13.56 7.74 -4.26
N ALA A 33 13.00 6.54 -4.17
CA ALA A 33 12.56 5.77 -5.32
C ALA A 33 11.47 6.52 -6.10
N PHE A 34 10.49 7.08 -5.38
CA PHE A 34 9.41 7.88 -5.95
C PHE A 34 9.94 9.13 -6.67
N TYR A 35 10.80 9.91 -6.01
CA TYR A 35 11.35 11.14 -6.60
C TYR A 35 12.26 10.85 -7.80
N SER A 36 13.04 9.76 -7.75
CA SER A 36 13.88 9.32 -8.87
C SER A 36 13.03 8.86 -10.06
N ALA A 37 11.96 8.11 -9.81
CA ALA A 37 11.01 7.74 -10.84
C ALA A 37 10.35 8.98 -11.47
N TRP A 38 9.92 9.96 -10.66
CA TRP A 38 9.36 11.22 -11.15
C TRP A 38 10.35 11.98 -12.06
N ALA A 39 11.60 12.11 -11.62
CA ALA A 39 12.65 12.79 -12.37
C ALA A 39 12.93 12.09 -13.71
N TYR A 40 13.01 10.76 -13.74
CA TYR A 40 13.11 9.98 -14.99
C TYR A 40 12.04 10.33 -16.01
N GLN A 41 10.82 10.55 -15.56
CA GLN A 41 9.76 10.81 -16.52
C GLN A 41 9.64 12.24 -16.97
N ARG A 42 9.96 13.17 -16.07
CA ARG A 42 10.14 14.55 -16.48
C ARG A 42 11.18 14.59 -17.60
N GLY A 43 12.27 13.84 -17.44
CA GLY A 43 13.25 13.59 -18.47
C GLY A 43 12.66 13.00 -19.76
N THR A 44 11.92 11.88 -19.70
CA THR A 44 11.33 11.29 -20.94
C THR A 44 10.34 12.22 -21.64
N ARG A 45 9.58 13.04 -20.90
CA ARG A 45 8.70 14.05 -21.50
C ARG A 45 9.48 15.16 -22.17
N ASP A 46 10.48 15.71 -21.48
CA ASP A 46 11.30 16.80 -21.99
C ASP A 46 12.18 16.34 -23.18
N GLY A 47 12.51 15.05 -23.23
CA GLY A 47 13.29 14.44 -24.33
C GLY A 47 12.47 14.04 -25.55
N PHE A 48 11.14 14.00 -25.46
CA PHE A 48 10.30 13.54 -26.57
C PHE A 48 10.43 14.44 -27.79
N GLY A 49 10.84 13.87 -28.93
CA GLY A 49 11.10 14.61 -30.17
C GLY A 49 12.36 15.48 -30.14
N ALA A 50 13.16 15.43 -29.07
CA ALA A 50 14.42 16.15 -28.95
C ALA A 50 15.61 15.27 -29.36
N HIS A 51 16.61 15.87 -30.01
CA HIS A 51 17.91 15.20 -30.20
C HIS A 51 18.77 15.40 -28.95
N THR A 52 19.12 14.30 -28.27
CA THR A 52 19.96 14.35 -27.06
C THR A 52 21.34 13.75 -27.33
N GLU A 53 22.41 14.50 -27.09
CA GLU A 53 23.80 13.99 -27.13
C GLU A 53 24.22 13.27 -25.83
N LEU A 54 23.31 13.20 -24.85
CA LEU A 54 23.58 12.58 -23.55
C LEU A 54 23.78 11.07 -23.69
N VAL A 55 24.88 10.56 -23.16
CA VAL A 55 25.13 9.11 -23.04
C VAL A 55 24.34 8.57 -21.84
N PRO A 56 23.45 7.59 -22.03
CA PRO A 56 22.74 6.98 -20.91
C PRO A 56 23.73 6.24 -20.00
N SER A 57 23.52 6.31 -18.68
CA SER A 57 24.36 5.53 -17.75
C SER A 57 24.16 4.04 -18.02
N GLU A 58 25.23 3.32 -18.37
CA GLU A 58 25.16 1.90 -18.75
C GLU A 58 24.65 0.98 -17.62
N ASN A 59 24.68 1.43 -16.36
CA ASN A 59 24.30 0.63 -15.19
C ASN A 59 23.39 1.40 -14.20
N ILE A 60 22.20 1.81 -14.65
CA ILE A 60 21.26 2.56 -13.80
C ILE A 60 20.75 1.76 -12.58
N GLY A 61 20.69 0.44 -12.70
CA GLY A 61 20.34 -0.46 -11.59
C GLY A 61 21.39 -0.41 -10.47
N LEU A 62 22.67 -0.52 -10.83
CA LEU A 62 23.77 -0.43 -9.87
C LEU A 62 23.83 0.96 -9.22
N ALA A 63 23.61 2.03 -9.99
CA ALA A 63 23.53 3.39 -9.44
C ALA A 63 22.38 3.54 -8.43
N SER A 64 21.20 2.96 -8.72
CA SER A 64 20.04 3.01 -7.82
C SER A 64 20.28 2.26 -6.51
N VAL A 65 20.91 1.08 -6.58
CA VAL A 65 21.30 0.33 -5.37
C VAL A 65 22.36 1.08 -4.58
N GLY A 66 23.40 1.60 -5.24
CA GLY A 66 24.48 2.36 -4.60
C GLY A 66 23.97 3.60 -3.86
N TRP A 67 23.11 4.39 -4.51
CA TRP A 67 22.52 5.58 -3.88
C TRP A 67 21.45 5.25 -2.83
N GLY A 68 20.71 4.14 -3.00
CA GLY A 68 19.80 3.62 -1.98
C GLY A 68 20.53 3.21 -0.70
N LEU A 69 21.72 2.61 -0.81
CA LEU A 69 22.58 2.31 0.33
C LEU A 69 23.18 3.58 0.95
N ALA A 70 23.51 4.59 0.14
CA ALA A 70 24.04 5.86 0.63
C ALA A 70 23.06 6.65 1.52
N LEU A 71 21.75 6.40 1.43
CA LEU A 71 20.74 6.99 2.34
C LEU A 71 20.95 6.60 3.81
N PHE A 72 21.58 5.45 4.08
CA PHE A 72 21.83 5.00 5.44
C PHE A 72 23.03 5.70 6.09
N VAL A 73 23.78 6.50 5.33
CA VAL A 73 24.89 7.31 5.83
C VAL A 73 24.43 8.77 5.90
N PRO A 74 24.23 9.37 7.09
CA PRO A 74 23.58 10.69 7.22
C PRO A 74 24.18 11.81 6.36
N ILE A 75 25.50 11.83 6.22
CA ILE A 75 26.22 12.83 5.39
C ILE A 75 25.96 12.61 3.90
N LEU A 76 25.82 11.35 3.46
CA LEU A 76 25.59 11.00 2.06
C LEU A 76 24.10 11.01 1.68
N ALA A 77 23.20 10.95 2.66
CA ALA A 77 21.76 10.91 2.43
C ALA A 77 21.25 12.12 1.63
N PHE A 78 21.72 13.33 1.97
CA PHE A 78 21.37 14.53 1.21
C PHE A 78 21.86 14.48 -0.24
N TYR A 79 23.08 13.95 -0.44
CA TYR A 79 23.64 13.79 -1.78
C TYR A 79 22.85 12.76 -2.59
N ALA A 80 22.48 11.61 -1.99
CA ALA A 80 21.66 10.59 -2.64
C ALA A 80 20.30 11.13 -3.09
N ILE A 81 19.66 11.96 -2.26
CA ILE A 81 18.35 12.59 -2.52
C ILE A 81 18.37 13.50 -3.75
N VAL A 82 19.50 14.15 -4.04
CA VAL A 82 19.62 15.05 -5.21
C VAL A 82 20.16 14.31 -6.43
N HIS A 83 21.17 13.46 -6.24
CA HIS A 83 21.96 12.93 -7.35
C HIS A 83 21.25 11.78 -8.06
N LEU A 84 20.60 10.87 -7.32
CA LEU A 84 19.91 9.74 -7.94
C LEU A 84 18.77 10.20 -8.87
N PRO A 85 17.88 11.12 -8.45
CA PRO A 85 16.88 11.67 -9.36
C PRO A 85 17.45 12.38 -10.57
N THR A 86 18.59 13.06 -10.43
CA THR A 86 19.26 13.74 -11.55
C THR A 86 19.77 12.73 -12.59
N ILE A 87 20.35 11.61 -12.15
CA ILE A 87 20.78 10.51 -13.05
C ILE A 87 19.58 9.94 -13.78
N TRP A 88 18.50 9.67 -13.04
CA TRP A 88 17.25 9.18 -13.61
C TRP A 88 16.65 10.18 -14.61
N TYR A 89 16.62 11.49 -14.32
CA TYR A 89 16.19 12.52 -15.27
C TYR A 89 16.96 12.49 -16.59
N LYS A 90 18.29 12.46 -16.52
CA LYS A 90 19.15 12.39 -17.72
C LYS A 90 18.90 11.12 -18.52
N HIS A 91 18.74 9.98 -17.85
CA HIS A 91 18.38 8.73 -18.51
C HIS A 91 17.01 8.83 -19.20
N GLY A 92 16.08 9.50 -18.53
CA GLY A 92 14.76 9.83 -19.06
C GLY A 92 14.82 10.58 -20.38
N LEU A 93 15.59 11.66 -20.45
CA LEU A 93 15.76 12.46 -21.68
C LEU A 93 16.14 11.57 -22.88
N VAL A 94 17.10 10.66 -22.69
CA VAL A 94 17.58 9.75 -23.75
C VAL A 94 16.51 8.76 -24.18
N VAL A 95 15.72 8.22 -23.23
CA VAL A 95 14.64 7.27 -23.55
C VAL A 95 13.47 7.99 -24.23
N GLY A 96 13.12 9.20 -23.78
CA GLY A 96 12.05 10.01 -24.35
C GLY A 96 12.28 10.35 -25.81
N ALA A 97 13.51 10.70 -26.15
CA ALA A 97 13.97 10.95 -27.52
C ALA A 97 13.77 9.75 -28.47
N ARG A 98 13.58 8.54 -27.92
CA ARG A 98 13.43 7.28 -28.69
C ARG A 98 11.98 6.82 -28.83
N MET A 99 10.99 7.46 -28.20
CA MET A 99 9.58 7.04 -28.22
C MET A 99 8.80 7.68 -29.38
N THR A 100 7.90 6.94 -30.05
CA THR A 100 7.12 7.41 -31.22
C THR A 100 5.60 7.59 -31.01
N GLU A 101 4.96 7.00 -29.98
CA GLU A 101 3.52 7.17 -29.70
C GLU A 101 3.19 7.18 -28.18
N ALA A 102 2.09 7.83 -27.78
CA ALA A 102 1.65 7.97 -26.39
C ALA A 102 0.52 6.98 -26.01
N PRO A 103 0.64 6.18 -24.93
CA PRO A 103 -0.40 5.23 -24.57
C PRO A 103 -1.41 5.81 -23.56
N ALA A 104 -2.70 5.79 -23.89
CA ALA A 104 -3.79 5.86 -22.91
C ALA A 104 -5.07 5.21 -23.47
N SER A 105 -5.52 4.08 -22.91
CA SER A 105 -6.82 3.46 -23.25
C SER A 105 -7.88 3.75 -22.17
N PRO A 106 -9.18 3.91 -22.51
CA PRO A 106 -10.23 4.37 -21.57
C PRO A 106 -10.47 3.46 -20.36
N HIS A 107 -10.24 2.16 -20.49
CA HIS A 107 -10.51 1.16 -19.45
C HIS A 107 -9.60 1.32 -18.22
N TRP A 108 -8.38 1.84 -18.41
CA TRP A 108 -7.40 2.07 -17.34
C TRP A 108 -7.88 3.12 -16.36
N THR A 109 -8.52 4.17 -16.87
CA THR A 109 -9.01 5.29 -16.06
C THR A 109 -10.11 4.83 -15.09
N ILE A 110 -11.02 3.97 -15.57
CA ILE A 110 -12.11 3.44 -14.75
C ILE A 110 -11.58 2.57 -13.61
N ILE A 111 -10.65 1.64 -13.90
CA ILE A 111 -10.09 0.73 -12.89
C ILE A 111 -9.30 1.51 -11.83
N ARG A 112 -8.54 2.52 -12.25
CA ARG A 112 -7.79 3.41 -11.33
C ARG A 112 -8.74 4.17 -10.41
N PHE A 113 -9.79 4.77 -10.96
CA PHE A 113 -10.77 5.52 -10.17
C PHE A 113 -11.50 4.62 -9.17
N ALA A 114 -11.99 3.45 -9.62
CA ALA A 114 -12.65 2.48 -8.74
C ALA A 114 -11.72 1.98 -7.62
N SER A 115 -10.44 1.79 -7.90
CA SER A 115 -9.45 1.36 -6.90
C SER A 115 -9.15 2.45 -5.87
N ILE A 116 -9.15 3.73 -6.28
CA ILE A 116 -9.05 4.87 -5.34
C ILE A 116 -10.29 4.93 -4.45
N VAL A 117 -11.50 4.77 -5.00
CA VAL A 117 -12.75 4.78 -4.21
C VAL A 117 -12.73 3.64 -3.19
N ALA A 118 -12.32 2.44 -3.58
CA ALA A 118 -12.18 1.31 -2.66
C ALA A 118 -11.18 1.62 -1.54
N ALA A 119 -10.02 2.21 -1.86
CA ALA A 119 -9.02 2.59 -0.87
C ALA A 119 -9.53 3.66 0.11
N VAL A 120 -10.26 4.67 -0.37
CA VAL A 120 -10.89 5.69 0.49
C VAL A 120 -11.93 5.05 1.41
N ALA A 121 -12.72 4.09 0.91
CA ALA A 121 -13.66 3.35 1.75
C ALA A 121 -12.96 2.55 2.85
N VAL A 122 -11.83 1.91 2.56
CA VAL A 122 -11.00 1.23 3.58
C VAL A 122 -10.51 2.22 4.65
N ILE A 123 -9.98 3.37 4.23
CA ILE A 123 -9.48 4.39 5.16
C ILE A 123 -10.62 4.88 6.06
N ALA A 124 -11.79 5.19 5.49
CA ALA A 124 -12.96 5.60 6.27
C ALA A 124 -13.44 4.49 7.23
N ALA A 125 -13.45 3.24 6.77
CA ALA A 125 -13.85 2.08 7.55
C ALA A 125 -12.92 1.80 8.74
N ALA A 126 -11.64 2.18 8.65
CA ALA A 126 -10.71 2.07 9.77
C ALA A 126 -11.12 2.95 10.97
N PHE A 127 -11.75 4.10 10.73
CA PHE A 127 -12.27 4.98 11.80
C PHE A 127 -13.64 4.58 12.33
N MET A 128 -14.30 3.61 11.70
CA MET A 128 -15.61 3.12 12.12
C MET A 128 -15.47 2.05 13.22
N PRO A 129 -16.54 1.80 13.99
CA PRO A 129 -16.61 0.67 14.90
C PRO A 129 -16.36 -0.64 14.15
N TRP A 130 -15.43 -1.45 14.65
CA TRP A 130 -15.13 -2.79 14.12
C TRP A 130 -15.76 -3.89 14.95
N VAL A 131 -15.76 -3.71 16.27
CA VAL A 131 -16.28 -4.69 17.22
C VAL A 131 -17.08 -3.95 18.28
N LYS A 132 -18.25 -4.50 18.62
CA LYS A 132 -19.07 -4.04 19.73
C LYS A 132 -19.20 -5.17 20.74
N ALA A 133 -18.91 -4.87 22.00
CA ALA A 133 -19.19 -5.74 23.13
C ALA A 133 -20.33 -5.13 23.96
N GLU A 134 -21.35 -5.92 24.28
CA GLU A 134 -22.46 -5.52 25.14
C GLU A 134 -22.42 -6.35 26.42
N VAL A 135 -22.51 -5.69 27.57
CA VAL A 135 -22.60 -6.30 28.90
C VAL A 135 -23.82 -5.74 29.64
N PHE A 136 -24.91 -6.50 29.69
CA PHE A 136 -26.21 -6.04 30.18
C PHE A 136 -26.70 -4.73 29.51
N PHE A 137 -26.49 -3.58 30.17
CA PHE A 137 -26.91 -2.25 29.72
C PHE A 137 -25.74 -1.39 29.24
N PHE A 138 -24.51 -1.87 29.38
CA PHE A 138 -23.32 -1.15 28.97
C PHE A 138 -22.85 -1.68 27.62
N SER A 139 -22.60 -0.78 26.67
CA SER A 139 -22.03 -1.13 25.37
C SER A 139 -20.70 -0.42 25.19
N ILE A 140 -19.68 -1.17 24.79
CA ILE A 140 -18.36 -0.64 24.43
C ILE A 140 -18.11 -0.99 22.97
N SER A 141 -17.83 0.03 22.16
CA SER A 141 -17.40 -0.16 20.77
C SER A 141 -15.91 0.16 20.66
N ILE A 142 -15.18 -0.70 19.96
CA ILE A 142 -13.78 -0.47 19.60
C ILE A 142 -13.74 -0.12 18.11
N ASN A 143 -13.10 1.01 17.79
CA ASN A 143 -12.90 1.42 16.42
C ASN A 143 -11.75 0.64 15.80
N GLY A 144 -11.71 0.56 14.47
CA GLY A 144 -10.59 -0.08 13.78
C GLY A 144 -9.24 0.54 14.15
N MET A 145 -9.18 1.86 14.25
CA MET A 145 -7.95 2.62 14.59
C MET A 145 -7.34 2.25 15.94
N ASP A 146 -8.13 1.69 16.88
CA ASP A 146 -7.65 1.26 18.19
C ASP A 146 -7.01 -0.15 18.15
N ARG A 147 -7.08 -0.83 17.00
CA ARG A 147 -6.47 -2.15 16.74
C ARG A 147 -5.72 -2.17 15.41
N ASP A 148 -6.19 -2.95 14.43
CA ASP A 148 -5.50 -3.20 13.16
C ASP A 148 -5.88 -2.22 12.05
N GLY A 149 -6.82 -1.31 12.32
CA GLY A 149 -7.23 -0.24 11.41
C GLY A 149 -6.10 0.69 10.94
N PRO A 150 -5.06 1.01 11.74
CA PRO A 150 -3.93 1.77 11.25
C PRO A 150 -3.20 1.08 10.09
N TYR A 151 -3.12 -0.27 10.10
CA TYR A 151 -2.50 -1.04 9.02
C TYR A 151 -3.36 -1.02 7.76
N THR A 152 -4.67 -1.26 7.89
CA THR A 152 -5.56 -1.25 6.73
C THR A 152 -5.69 0.16 6.13
N ALA A 153 -5.67 1.21 6.95
CA ALA A 153 -5.61 2.60 6.48
C ALA A 153 -4.29 2.90 5.76
N ALA A 154 -3.15 2.49 6.30
CA ALA A 154 -1.85 2.67 5.66
C ALA A 154 -1.77 1.93 4.31
N LEU A 155 -2.31 0.71 4.23
CA LEU A 155 -2.43 -0.04 2.97
C LEU A 155 -3.38 0.65 1.98
N GLY A 156 -4.49 1.23 2.45
CA GLY A 156 -5.37 2.07 1.63
C GLY A 156 -4.64 3.28 1.04
N VAL A 157 -3.86 3.98 1.85
CA VAL A 157 -3.01 5.10 1.37
C VAL A 157 -1.99 4.58 0.35
N ALA A 158 -1.35 3.44 0.60
CA ALA A 158 -0.40 2.84 -0.34
C ALA A 158 -1.04 2.49 -1.70
N ILE A 159 -2.31 2.05 -1.72
CA ILE A 159 -3.09 1.84 -2.96
C ILE A 159 -3.27 3.16 -3.72
N ILE A 160 -3.70 4.22 -3.03
CA ILE A 160 -3.89 5.54 -3.64
C ILE A 160 -2.55 6.03 -4.22
N VAL A 161 -1.47 5.94 -3.44
CA VAL A 161 -0.13 6.34 -3.88
C VAL A 161 0.32 5.50 -5.07
N ALA A 162 0.10 4.18 -5.08
CA ALA A 162 0.47 3.33 -6.22
C ALA A 162 -0.28 3.70 -7.50
N ILE A 163 -1.56 4.08 -7.39
CA ILE A 163 -2.39 4.48 -8.54
C ILE A 163 -1.99 5.87 -9.03
N LEU A 164 -1.87 6.84 -8.13
CA LEU A 164 -1.41 8.19 -8.47
C LEU A 164 0.00 8.13 -9.05
N ALA A 165 0.88 7.33 -8.45
CA ALA A 165 2.17 7.01 -9.02
C ALA A 165 1.98 6.41 -10.42
N SER A 166 1.11 5.44 -10.69
CA SER A 166 0.95 4.94 -12.07
C SER A 166 0.57 6.01 -13.11
N VAL A 167 -0.21 7.02 -12.68
CA VAL A 167 -0.69 8.12 -13.54
C VAL A 167 0.41 9.17 -13.75
N TYR A 168 1.02 9.62 -12.65
CA TYR A 168 2.04 10.66 -12.67
C TYR A 168 3.41 10.10 -13.05
N THR A 169 3.64 8.82 -12.75
CA THR A 169 4.91 8.11 -12.91
C THR A 169 5.01 7.22 -14.17
N ARG A 170 3.96 7.13 -15.00
CA ARG A 170 3.86 6.15 -16.12
C ARG A 170 4.51 4.79 -15.77
N LEU A 171 4.48 4.39 -14.49
CA LEU A 171 4.97 3.12 -14.02
C LEU A 171 4.21 2.09 -14.86
N ALA A 172 4.90 1.09 -15.40
CA ALA A 172 4.24 0.05 -16.17
C ALA A 172 3.02 -0.40 -15.36
N SER A 173 1.84 -0.16 -15.92
CA SER A 173 0.60 -0.04 -15.15
C SER A 173 0.24 -1.35 -14.44
N ARG A 174 0.81 -2.45 -14.93
CA ARG A 174 0.92 -3.76 -14.33
C ARG A 174 1.51 -3.77 -12.93
N HIS A 175 2.60 -3.05 -12.66
CA HIS A 175 3.21 -2.99 -11.32
C HIS A 175 2.32 -2.27 -10.33
N ALA A 176 1.72 -1.14 -10.75
CA ALA A 176 0.76 -0.44 -9.91
C ALA A 176 -0.45 -1.31 -9.60
N PHE A 177 -1.02 -1.99 -10.61
CA PHE A 177 -2.13 -2.90 -10.39
C PHE A 177 -1.75 -4.17 -9.61
N THR A 178 -0.49 -4.62 -9.70
CA THR A 178 0.05 -5.67 -8.83
C THR A 178 0.08 -5.19 -7.38
N ALA A 179 0.56 -3.98 -7.12
CA ALA A 179 0.53 -3.39 -5.78
C ALA A 179 -0.90 -3.25 -5.25
N VAL A 180 -1.84 -2.76 -6.08
CA VAL A 180 -3.27 -2.68 -5.73
C VAL A 180 -3.83 -4.06 -5.38
N ALA A 181 -3.51 -5.09 -6.17
CA ALA A 181 -3.97 -6.46 -5.92
C ALA A 181 -3.43 -7.02 -4.58
N VAL A 182 -2.13 -6.85 -4.34
CA VAL A 182 -1.45 -7.35 -3.14
C VAL A 182 -1.95 -6.62 -1.89
N PHE A 183 -2.00 -5.29 -1.92
CA PHE A 183 -2.47 -4.50 -0.78
C PHE A 183 -3.96 -4.71 -0.51
N GLY A 184 -4.79 -4.79 -1.56
CA GLY A 184 -6.21 -5.12 -1.42
C GLY A 184 -6.41 -6.49 -0.78
N ALA A 185 -5.66 -7.51 -1.22
CA ALA A 185 -5.72 -8.85 -0.65
C ALA A 185 -5.26 -8.89 0.81
N ALA A 186 -4.21 -8.14 1.16
CA ALA A 186 -3.76 -8.00 2.54
C ALA A 186 -4.82 -7.35 3.44
N ILE A 187 -5.47 -6.27 2.96
CA ILE A 187 -6.58 -5.62 3.69
C ILE A 187 -7.74 -6.59 3.91
N ALA A 188 -8.14 -7.32 2.87
CA ALA A 188 -9.20 -8.32 2.96
C ALA A 188 -8.85 -9.44 3.94
N LEU A 189 -7.60 -9.92 3.92
CA LEU A 189 -7.12 -10.94 4.84
C LEU A 189 -7.13 -10.46 6.29
N ILE A 190 -6.64 -9.25 6.56
CA ILE A 190 -6.68 -8.66 7.91
C ILE A 190 -8.13 -8.58 8.41
N GLY A 191 -9.04 -8.04 7.59
CA GLY A 191 -10.46 -7.93 7.95
C GLY A 191 -11.12 -9.30 8.17
N PHE A 192 -10.76 -10.31 7.37
CA PHE A 192 -11.29 -11.67 7.50
C PHE A 192 -10.75 -12.41 8.73
N LEU A 193 -9.44 -12.31 9.02
CA LEU A 193 -8.85 -12.88 10.24
C LEU A 193 -9.45 -12.24 11.49
N THR A 194 -9.59 -10.91 11.49
CA THR A 194 -10.25 -10.19 12.59
C THR A 194 -11.71 -10.63 12.76
N TRP A 195 -12.42 -10.91 11.66
CA TRP A 195 -13.76 -11.46 11.71
C TRP A 195 -13.80 -12.85 12.37
N ILE A 196 -12.87 -13.75 12.00
CA ILE A 196 -12.76 -15.08 12.61
C ILE A 196 -12.45 -14.94 14.10
N ASP A 197 -11.53 -14.07 14.49
CA ASP A 197 -11.19 -13.86 15.90
C ASP A 197 -12.39 -13.37 16.72
N VAL A 198 -13.22 -12.49 16.13
CA VAL A 198 -14.46 -12.03 16.76
C VAL A 198 -15.48 -13.15 16.91
N GLN A 199 -15.65 -14.01 15.90
CA GLN A 199 -16.56 -15.17 15.98
C GLN A 199 -16.04 -16.24 16.94
N GLY A 200 -14.73 -16.53 16.91
CA GLY A 200 -14.09 -17.51 17.79
C GLY A 200 -14.15 -17.09 19.26
N ALA A 201 -14.05 -15.79 19.54
CA ALA A 201 -14.28 -15.26 20.89
C ALA A 201 -15.72 -15.48 21.38
N VAL A 202 -16.71 -15.58 20.48
CA VAL A 202 -18.11 -15.90 20.82
C VAL A 202 -18.29 -17.40 21.07
N ASP A 203 -17.57 -18.27 20.34
CA ASP A 203 -17.73 -19.73 20.43
C ASP A 203 -16.99 -20.37 21.61
N VAL A 204 -15.83 -19.84 22.02
CA VAL A 204 -15.03 -20.39 23.14
C VAL A 204 -15.74 -20.20 24.50
N ASP A 205 -16.60 -19.19 24.62
CA ASP A 205 -17.44 -19.00 25.81
C ASP A 205 -18.56 -20.07 25.93
N GLY A 206 -18.75 -20.94 24.94
CA GLY A 206 -19.80 -21.96 24.96
C GLY A 206 -19.46 -23.31 25.62
N SER A 207 -18.18 -23.63 25.89
CA SER A 207 -17.80 -25.03 26.18
C SER A 207 -17.02 -25.34 27.46
N GLU A 208 -16.32 -24.40 28.11
CA GLU A 208 -15.53 -24.74 29.31
C GLU A 208 -15.67 -23.81 30.53
N LEU A 209 -16.44 -22.73 30.43
CA LEU A 209 -16.95 -22.03 31.62
C LEU A 209 -18.43 -21.77 31.42
N GLU A 210 -19.22 -21.95 32.47
CA GLU A 210 -20.49 -21.25 32.64
C GLU A 210 -20.21 -19.76 32.41
N ALA A 211 -20.35 -19.34 31.15
CA ALA A 211 -20.09 -18.00 30.67
C ALA A 211 -20.83 -17.00 31.54
N LEU A 212 -20.21 -15.85 31.81
CA LEU A 212 -20.97 -14.67 32.20
C LEU A 212 -22.01 -14.44 31.09
N PRO A 213 -23.31 -14.79 31.28
CA PRO A 213 -24.30 -14.90 30.20
C PRO A 213 -24.75 -13.53 29.67
N PHE A 214 -23.93 -12.51 29.88
CA PHE A 214 -24.24 -11.12 29.70
C PHE A 214 -23.34 -10.44 28.68
N VAL A 215 -22.24 -11.07 28.25
CA VAL A 215 -21.29 -10.48 27.30
C VAL A 215 -21.59 -11.00 25.90
N SER A 216 -22.10 -10.13 25.01
CA SER A 216 -22.24 -10.43 23.58
C SER A 216 -21.21 -9.64 22.79
N VAL A 217 -20.49 -10.29 21.87
CA VAL A 217 -19.52 -9.64 20.98
C VAL A 217 -20.01 -9.78 19.55
N SER A 218 -20.08 -8.68 18.82
CA SER A 218 -20.53 -8.68 17.42
C SER A 218 -19.62 -7.86 16.51
N PRO A 219 -19.34 -8.36 15.29
CA PRO A 219 -18.64 -7.57 14.29
C PRO A 219 -19.55 -6.43 13.81
N GLN A 220 -18.93 -5.28 13.57
CA GLN A 220 -19.63 -4.06 13.19
C GLN A 220 -19.37 -3.68 11.73
N SER A 221 -20.10 -2.67 11.24
CA SER A 221 -20.07 -2.24 9.84
C SER A 221 -18.68 -1.82 9.35
N GLY A 222 -17.84 -1.25 10.21
CA GLY A 222 -16.47 -0.87 9.85
C GLY A 222 -15.60 -2.07 9.45
N LEU A 223 -15.75 -3.20 10.15
CA LEU A 223 -15.03 -4.42 9.83
C LEU A 223 -15.51 -5.03 8.52
N VAL A 224 -16.84 -5.12 8.33
CA VAL A 224 -17.45 -5.61 7.08
C VAL A 224 -16.99 -4.77 5.89
N LEU A 225 -17.06 -3.45 6.01
CA LEU A 225 -16.69 -2.53 4.95
C LEU A 225 -15.20 -2.63 4.61
N THR A 226 -14.33 -2.77 5.62
CA THR A 226 -12.88 -2.98 5.42
C THR A 226 -12.61 -4.25 4.61
N THR A 227 -13.22 -5.38 4.99
CA THR A 227 -13.03 -6.67 4.31
C THR A 227 -13.53 -6.62 2.86
N ILE A 228 -14.75 -6.10 2.64
CA ILE A 228 -15.34 -6.01 1.30
C ILE A 228 -14.56 -5.05 0.41
N ALA A 229 -14.22 -3.85 0.91
CA ALA A 229 -13.47 -2.86 0.14
C ALA A 229 -12.05 -3.35 -0.19
N GLY A 230 -11.40 -4.08 0.72
CA GLY A 230 -10.13 -4.76 0.46
C GLY A 230 -10.26 -5.80 -0.67
N ALA A 231 -11.29 -6.64 -0.63
CA ALA A 231 -11.53 -7.65 -1.66
C ALA A 231 -11.84 -7.02 -3.04
N ILE A 232 -12.62 -5.92 -3.05
CA ILE A 232 -12.87 -5.14 -4.27
C ILE A 232 -11.55 -4.56 -4.81
N ALA A 233 -10.71 -3.96 -3.96
CA ALA A 233 -9.41 -3.46 -4.40
C ALA A 233 -8.53 -4.60 -4.98
N ALA A 234 -8.51 -5.77 -4.33
CA ALA A 234 -7.77 -6.93 -4.81
C ALA A 234 -8.20 -7.37 -6.22
N THR A 235 -9.51 -7.48 -6.42
CA THR A 235 -10.10 -7.88 -7.71
C THR A 235 -9.87 -6.84 -8.81
N LEU A 236 -9.94 -5.54 -8.48
CA LEU A 236 -9.63 -4.45 -9.41
C LEU A 236 -8.15 -4.46 -9.82
N GLY A 237 -7.24 -4.71 -8.87
CA GLY A 237 -5.82 -4.89 -9.17
C GLY A 237 -5.59 -6.07 -10.13
N LEU A 238 -6.20 -7.23 -9.86
CA LEU A 238 -6.11 -8.39 -10.76
C LEU A 238 -6.67 -8.11 -12.16
N ALA A 239 -7.80 -7.42 -12.25
CA ALA A 239 -8.40 -7.00 -13.52
C ALA A 239 -7.45 -6.07 -14.30
N GLY A 240 -6.84 -5.10 -13.61
CA GLY A 240 -5.85 -4.20 -14.19
C GLY A 240 -4.61 -4.93 -14.72
N ILE A 241 -4.11 -5.96 -14.01
CA ILE A 241 -2.99 -6.79 -14.47
C ILE A 241 -3.34 -7.56 -15.74
N ARG A 242 -4.54 -8.16 -15.80
CA ARG A 242 -4.99 -8.96 -16.96
C ARG A 242 -5.17 -8.10 -18.20
N LEU A 243 -5.65 -6.88 -18.03
CA LEU A 243 -5.90 -5.96 -19.15
C LEU A 243 -4.62 -5.27 -19.66
N ASP A 244 -3.49 -5.34 -18.93
CA ASP A 244 -2.17 -4.84 -19.39
C ASP A 244 -1.38 -5.82 -20.26
N ALA A 245 -1.99 -6.94 -20.67
CA ALA A 245 -1.28 -7.91 -21.50
C ALA A 245 -0.90 -7.25 -22.84
N PRO A 246 0.38 -7.21 -23.23
CA PRO A 246 0.78 -6.68 -24.53
C PRO A 246 0.09 -7.48 -25.64
N PRO A 247 -0.30 -6.83 -26.75
CA PRO A 247 -0.94 -7.53 -27.86
C PRO A 247 -0.05 -8.68 -28.33
N PRO A 248 -0.64 -9.83 -28.70
CA PRO A 248 0.14 -10.99 -29.15
C PRO A 248 1.03 -10.56 -30.33
N LYS A 249 2.32 -10.92 -30.27
CA LYS A 249 3.25 -10.68 -31.38
C LYS A 249 2.65 -11.35 -32.62
N ARG A 250 2.27 -10.53 -33.60
CA ARG A 250 1.87 -11.01 -34.92
C ARG A 250 3.16 -11.51 -35.56
N ASN A 251 3.35 -12.82 -35.56
CA ASN A 251 4.45 -13.44 -36.30
C ASN A 251 4.22 -13.10 -37.78
N GLY A 252 5.12 -12.28 -38.33
CA GLY A 252 5.23 -12.05 -39.77
C GLY A 252 5.99 -13.18 -40.43
#